data_AF-A0A6U0S3X5-F1
#
_entry.id   AF-A0A6U0S3X5-F1
#
_cell.length_a   1.000
_cell.length_b   1.000
_cell.length_c   1.000
_cell.angle_alpha   90.00
_cell.angle_beta   90.00
_cell.angle_gamma   90.00
#
_symmetry.space_group_name_H-M   'P 1'
#
loop_
_entity.id
_entity.type
_entity.pdbx_description
1 polymer ?
#
loop_
_entity_poly.entity_id
_entity_poly.type
_entity_poly.pdbx_seq_one_letter_code
_entity_poly.pdbx_strand_id
1 'polypeptide(L)'
;ENGFTLLTTIHELMCIAAGLSDSDEGDFIPILHKEIQDVNITKHMVGDLWHLVHPTQERQVWDLVGSLEQRLAAVCPPDISAVRMVRDRMTVPGIRLDEMMAKLYIDSKRKRPVKAGAVESMVNNWKMTWSVEEPNE
;
A
#
# COMPACT_ATOMS: atom_id res chain seq x y z
N GLU A 1 -14.28 15.68 -9.81
CA GLU A 1 -12.90 16.11 -9.48
C GLU A 1 -12.09 15.07 -8.69
N ASN A 2 -12.44 13.77 -8.73
CA ASN A 2 -11.86 12.74 -7.83
C ASN A 2 -10.67 11.97 -8.43
N GLY A 3 -10.02 12.49 -9.48
CA GLY A 3 -9.07 11.72 -10.27
C GLY A 3 -7.80 11.28 -9.52
N PHE A 4 -7.44 11.99 -8.44
CA PHE A 4 -6.17 11.80 -7.75
C PHE A 4 -6.28 11.42 -6.27
N THR A 5 -7.49 11.21 -5.74
CA THR A 5 -7.69 10.91 -4.32
C THR A 5 -6.87 9.70 -3.85
N LEU A 6 -6.81 8.65 -4.67
CA LEU A 6 -5.98 7.47 -4.38
C LEU A 6 -4.49 7.84 -4.32
N LEU A 7 -3.99 8.60 -5.29
CA LEU A 7 -2.58 8.96 -5.37
C LEU A 7 -2.17 9.91 -4.23
N THR A 8 -3.01 10.89 -3.90
CA THR A 8 -2.76 11.81 -2.78
C THR A 8 -2.78 11.07 -1.45
N THR A 9 -3.65 10.08 -1.29
CA THR A 9 -3.71 9.24 -0.08
C THR A 9 -2.47 8.36 0.04
N ILE A 10 -2.01 7.75 -1.06
CA ILE A 10 -0.77 6.96 -1.08
C ILE A 10 0.43 7.84 -0.75
N HIS A 11 0.54 9.02 -1.36
CA HIS A 11 1.60 9.97 -1.10
C HIS A 11 1.64 10.37 0.38
N GLU A 12 0.48 10.71 0.95
CA GLU A 12 0.40 11.11 2.35
C GLU A 12 0.79 9.96 3.29
N LEU A 13 0.31 8.74 3.03
CA LEU A 13 0.73 7.55 3.80
C LEU A 13 2.24 7.31 3.72
N MET A 14 2.88 7.57 2.58
CA MET A 14 4.34 7.50 2.46
C MET A 14 5.03 8.61 3.25
N CYS A 15 4.48 9.83 3.28
CA CYS A 15 5.00 10.93 4.09
C CYS A 15 4.89 10.62 5.59
N ILE A 16 3.77 10.06 6.05
CA ILE A 16 3.60 9.61 7.44
C ILE A 16 4.61 8.51 7.76
N ALA A 17 4.73 7.49 6.90
CA ALA A 17 5.71 6.41 7.08
C ALA A 17 7.17 6.92 7.14
N ALA A 18 7.48 8.02 6.43
CA ALA A 18 8.79 8.66 6.43
C ALA A 18 9.04 9.56 7.66
N GLY A 19 8.03 9.82 8.48
CA GLY A 19 8.08 10.81 9.56
C GLY A 19 8.13 12.26 9.05
N LEU A 20 7.66 12.50 7.83
CA LEU A 20 7.59 13.83 7.20
C LEU A 20 6.22 14.51 7.38
N SER A 21 5.22 13.78 7.87
CA SER A 21 3.89 14.29 8.17
C SER A 21 3.53 13.96 9.62
N ASP A 22 2.91 14.92 10.29
CA ASP A 22 2.37 14.78 11.66
C ASP A 22 0.95 14.15 11.67
N SER A 23 0.44 13.80 10.49
CA SER A 23 -0.87 13.16 10.34
C SER A 23 -0.87 11.72 10.85
N ASP A 24 -2.01 11.25 11.34
CA ASP A 24 -2.18 9.87 11.79
C ASP A 24 -2.52 8.94 10.62
N GLU A 25 -1.80 7.83 10.50
CA GLU A 25 -2.11 6.78 9.53
C GLU A 25 -3.54 6.24 9.71
N GLY A 26 -4.09 6.28 10.93
CA GLY A 26 -5.45 5.86 11.25
C GLY A 26 -6.55 6.62 10.51
N ASP A 27 -6.28 7.84 10.08
CA ASP A 27 -7.22 8.68 9.33
C ASP A 27 -7.15 8.45 7.82
N PHE A 28 -5.98 8.08 7.29
CA PHE A 28 -5.75 7.89 5.86
C PHE A 28 -6.00 6.44 5.40
N ILE A 29 -5.82 5.44 6.27
CA ILE A 29 -6.12 4.04 5.95
C ILE A 29 -7.60 3.85 5.54
N PRO A 30 -8.61 4.43 6.21
CA PRO A 30 -10.01 4.35 5.79
C PRO A 30 -10.30 5.05 4.45
N ILE A 31 -9.62 6.16 4.17
CA ILE A 31 -9.75 6.87 2.89
C ILE A 31 -9.22 5.98 1.76
N LEU A 32 -8.07 5.35 1.98
CA LEU A 32 -7.50 4.38 1.05
C LEU A 32 -8.43 3.19 0.84
N HIS A 33 -9.01 2.68 1.92
CA HIS A 33 -9.94 1.57 1.87
C HIS A 33 -11.22 1.90 1.10
N LYS A 34 -11.72 3.14 1.18
CA LYS A 34 -12.92 3.57 0.45
C LYS A 34 -12.73 3.48 -1.08
N GLU A 35 -11.52 3.70 -1.57
CA GLU A 35 -11.17 3.61 -2.99
C GLU A 35 -10.91 2.15 -3.43
N ILE A 36 -10.30 1.33 -2.58
CA ILE A 36 -9.94 -0.07 -2.89
C ILE A 36 -11.10 -1.05 -2.68
N GLN A 37 -11.89 -0.84 -1.63
CA GLN A 37 -13.05 -1.64 -1.23
C GLN A 37 -12.75 -3.10 -0.91
N ASP A 38 -11.48 -3.43 -0.64
CA ASP A 38 -11.04 -4.76 -0.20
C ASP A 38 -10.04 -4.61 0.94
N VAL A 39 -10.41 -5.14 2.11
CA VAL A 39 -9.61 -5.03 3.34
C VAL A 39 -8.26 -5.73 3.20
N ASN A 40 -8.21 -6.87 2.51
CA ASN A 40 -6.96 -7.60 2.31
C ASN A 40 -6.03 -6.81 1.40
N ILE A 41 -6.54 -6.25 0.30
CA ILE A 41 -5.73 -5.41 -0.60
C ILE A 41 -5.25 -4.17 0.14
N THR A 42 -6.12 -3.48 0.88
CA THR A 42 -5.72 -2.31 1.70
C THR A 42 -4.60 -2.68 2.67
N LYS A 43 -4.73 -3.80 3.40
CA LYS A 43 -3.74 -4.25 4.37
C LYS A 43 -2.38 -4.53 3.75
N HIS A 44 -2.35 -5.22 2.61
CA HIS A 44 -1.09 -5.50 1.91
C HIS A 44 -0.50 -4.23 1.35
N MET A 45 -1.31 -3.35 0.77
CA MET A 45 -0.81 -2.12 0.16
C MET A 45 -0.21 -1.18 1.21
N VAL A 46 -0.88 -0.98 2.34
CA VAL A 46 -0.33 -0.18 3.45
C VAL A 46 0.96 -0.82 3.98
N GLY A 47 0.98 -2.15 4.15
CA GLY A 47 2.21 -2.87 4.52
C GLY A 47 3.35 -2.63 3.53
N ASP A 48 3.09 -2.70 2.23
CA ASP A 48 4.08 -2.45 1.18
C ASP A 48 4.59 -1.00 1.20
N LEU A 49 3.73 -0.01 1.45
CA LEU A 49 4.14 1.39 1.59
C LEU A 49 5.11 1.58 2.76
N TRP A 50 4.82 0.98 3.92
CA TRP A 50 5.73 1.01 5.06
C TRP A 50 6.99 0.20 4.81
N HIS A 51 6.90 -0.93 4.10
CA HIS A 51 8.07 -1.70 3.72
C HIS A 51 9.03 -0.92 2.83
N LEU A 52 8.51 -0.07 1.93
CA LEU A 52 9.31 0.77 1.04
C LEU A 52 10.01 1.92 1.77
N VAL A 53 9.32 2.53 2.74
CA VAL A 53 9.78 3.77 3.38
C VAL A 53 10.46 3.50 4.72
N HIS A 54 9.87 2.67 5.56
CA HIS A 54 10.34 2.40 6.91
C HIS A 54 10.07 0.93 7.34
N PRO A 55 10.85 -0.03 6.81
CA PRO A 55 10.57 -1.47 6.95
C PRO A 55 10.48 -1.99 8.38
N THR A 56 11.15 -1.32 9.34
CA THR A 56 11.15 -1.72 10.75
C THR A 56 9.79 -1.53 11.42
N GLN A 57 8.95 -0.62 10.90
CA GLN A 57 7.59 -0.35 11.41
C GLN A 57 6.50 -1.07 10.62
N GLU A 58 6.83 -1.79 9.54
CA GLU A 58 5.88 -2.55 8.72
C GLU A 58 4.96 -3.42 9.59
N ARG A 59 5.55 -4.11 10.58
CA ARG A 59 4.78 -4.99 11.47
C ARG A 59 3.76 -4.22 12.32
N GLN A 60 4.13 -3.04 12.82
CA GLN A 60 3.26 -2.23 13.67
C GLN A 60 2.04 -1.76 12.88
N VAL A 61 2.26 -1.25 11.67
CA VAL A 61 1.16 -0.82 10.80
C VAL A 61 0.33 -1.98 10.29
N TRP A 62 0.94 -3.14 10.06
CA TRP A 62 0.20 -4.35 9.71
C TRP A 62 -0.80 -4.75 10.80
N ASP A 63 -0.38 -4.68 12.05
CA ASP A 63 -1.21 -5.01 13.21
C ASP A 63 -2.26 -3.90 13.45
N LEU A 64 -1.93 -2.62 13.20
CA LEU A 64 -2.89 -1.50 13.21
C LEU A 64 -4.02 -1.71 12.20
N VAL A 65 -3.70 -1.97 10.93
CA VAL A 65 -4.74 -2.24 9.91
C VAL A 65 -5.55 -3.47 10.30
N GLY A 66 -4.91 -4.48 10.90
CA GLY A 66 -5.58 -5.64 11.50
C GLY A 66 -6.62 -5.26 12.55
N SER A 67 -6.30 -4.32 13.44
CA SER A 67 -7.24 -3.82 14.45
C SER A 67 -8.39 -3.00 13.84
N LEU A 68 -8.17 -2.38 12.67
CA LEU A 68 -9.16 -1.59 11.96
C LEU A 68 -10.07 -2.43 11.05
N GLU A 69 -9.78 -3.71 10.80
CA GLU A 69 -10.52 -4.56 9.84
C GLU A 69 -12.04 -4.49 10.03
N GLN A 70 -12.52 -4.60 11.28
CA GLN A 70 -13.94 -4.54 11.59
C GLN A 70 -14.55 -3.17 11.29
N ARG A 71 -13.80 -2.08 11.51
CA ARG A 71 -14.21 -0.71 11.21
C ARG A 71 -14.19 -0.45 9.70
N LEU A 72 -13.17 -0.95 8.99
CA LEU A 72 -13.05 -0.85 7.54
C LEU A 72 -14.22 -1.57 6.83
N ALA A 73 -14.54 -2.79 7.27
CA ALA A 73 -15.70 -3.53 6.78
C ALA A 73 -17.05 -2.83 7.04
N ALA A 74 -17.15 -2.01 8.09
CA ALA A 74 -18.35 -1.21 8.36
C ALA A 74 -18.40 0.08 7.52
N VAL A 75 -17.24 0.67 7.18
CA VAL A 75 -17.14 1.89 6.36
C VAL A 75 -17.46 1.61 4.89
N CYS A 76 -16.99 0.49 4.37
CA CYS A 76 -17.31 0.03 3.03
C CYS A 76 -17.81 -1.41 3.11
N PRO A 77 -19.10 -1.63 3.43
CA PRO A 77 -19.66 -2.97 3.42
C PRO A 77 -19.48 -3.56 2.03
N PRO A 78 -19.05 -4.83 1.92
CA PRO A 78 -18.77 -5.44 0.63
C PRO A 78 -20.06 -5.51 -0.19
N ASP A 79 -20.23 -4.57 -1.11
CA ASP A 79 -21.36 -4.57 -2.03
C ASP A 79 -21.05 -5.59 -3.13
N ILE A 80 -21.55 -6.80 -2.93
CA ILE A 80 -21.40 -7.94 -3.83
C ILE A 80 -21.86 -7.58 -5.26
N SER A 81 -22.79 -6.62 -5.40
CA SER A 81 -23.29 -6.16 -6.69
C SER A 81 -22.37 -5.12 -7.36
N ALA A 82 -21.80 -4.20 -6.59
CA ALA A 82 -20.83 -3.21 -7.09
C ALA A 82 -19.46 -3.85 -7.38
N VAL A 83 -19.00 -4.79 -6.55
CA VAL A 83 -17.78 -5.60 -6.83
C VAL A 83 -17.91 -6.30 -8.17
N ARG A 84 -19.10 -6.81 -8.51
CA ARG A 84 -19.38 -7.44 -9.80
C ARG A 84 -19.39 -6.43 -10.97
N MET A 85 -19.95 -5.24 -10.79
CA MET A 85 -19.96 -4.20 -11.84
C MET A 85 -18.60 -3.49 -12.04
N VAL A 86 -17.81 -3.31 -10.97
CA VAL A 86 -16.44 -2.78 -11.06
C VAL A 86 -15.51 -3.81 -11.69
N ARG A 87 -15.70 -5.09 -11.38
CA ARG A 87 -15.04 -6.21 -12.08
C ARG A 87 -15.33 -6.17 -13.57
N ASP A 88 -16.57 -5.93 -13.98
CA ASP A 88 -16.96 -5.79 -15.39
C ASP A 88 -16.41 -4.50 -16.07
N ARG A 89 -16.11 -3.44 -15.31
CA ARG A 89 -15.53 -2.19 -15.85
C ARG A 89 -13.99 -2.19 -15.89
N MET A 90 -13.34 -2.97 -15.04
CA MET A 90 -11.88 -3.20 -15.06
C MET A 90 -11.48 -4.32 -16.03
N THR A 91 -12.44 -5.09 -16.54
CA THR A 91 -12.19 -6.12 -17.56
C THR A 91 -12.10 -5.51 -18.96
N VAL A 92 -10.90 -5.10 -19.36
CA VAL A 92 -10.53 -5.17 -20.77
C VAL A 92 -10.29 -6.65 -21.08
N PRO A 93 -10.89 -7.24 -22.14
CA PRO A 93 -10.62 -8.63 -22.50
C PRO A 93 -9.13 -8.84 -22.70
N GLY A 94 -8.48 -9.59 -21.79
CA GLY A 94 -7.05 -9.90 -21.82
C GLY A 94 -6.20 -9.28 -20.70
N ILE A 95 -6.67 -8.28 -19.95
CA ILE A 95 -5.92 -7.65 -18.84
C ILE A 95 -6.80 -7.63 -17.59
N ARG A 96 -6.95 -8.79 -16.95
CA ARG A 96 -7.66 -8.90 -15.68
C ARG A 96 -6.67 -8.73 -14.55
N LEU A 97 -6.40 -7.47 -14.19
CA LEU A 97 -5.45 -7.11 -13.11
C LEU A 97 -5.89 -7.68 -11.75
N ASP A 98 -7.19 -7.78 -11.50
CA ASP A 98 -7.76 -8.44 -10.32
C ASP A 98 -7.39 -9.92 -10.27
N GLU A 99 -7.60 -10.65 -11.37
CA GLU A 99 -7.24 -12.06 -11.46
C GLU A 99 -5.74 -12.28 -11.51
N MET A 100 -4.99 -11.39 -12.15
CA MET A 100 -3.54 -11.47 -12.19
C MET A 100 -2.95 -11.22 -10.80
N MET A 101 -3.45 -10.23 -10.04
CA MET A 101 -3.03 -10.00 -8.66
C MET A 101 -3.47 -11.14 -7.73
N ALA A 102 -4.71 -11.64 -7.84
CA ALA A 102 -5.17 -12.78 -7.05
C ALA A 102 -4.37 -14.06 -7.39
N LYS A 103 -4.04 -14.27 -8.66
CA LYS A 103 -3.21 -15.38 -9.12
C LYS A 103 -1.78 -15.23 -8.63
N LEU A 104 -1.17 -14.05 -8.75
CA LEU A 104 0.15 -13.77 -8.19
C LEU A 104 0.14 -13.90 -6.67
N TYR A 105 -0.94 -13.54 -5.98
CA TYR A 105 -1.08 -13.74 -4.54
C TYR A 105 -1.04 -15.22 -4.17
N ILE A 106 -1.85 -16.04 -4.85
CA ILE A 106 -1.91 -17.51 -4.67
C ILE A 106 -0.58 -18.16 -5.06
N ASP A 107 -0.01 -17.79 -6.20
CA ASP A 107 1.24 -18.32 -6.74
C ASP A 107 2.44 -17.89 -5.89
N SER A 108 2.39 -16.69 -5.28
CA SER A 108 3.52 -16.18 -4.50
C SER A 108 3.78 -16.95 -3.22
N LYS A 109 2.80 -17.72 -2.68
CA LYS A 109 2.87 -18.41 -1.37
C LYS A 109 3.84 -17.71 -0.42
N ARG A 110 3.72 -16.39 -0.26
CA ARG A 110 4.66 -15.59 0.54
C ARG A 110 4.45 -16.00 2.00
N LYS A 111 5.16 -17.04 2.45
CA LYS A 111 5.61 -17.12 3.83
C LYS A 111 6.48 -15.88 4.00
N ARG A 112 5.94 -14.82 4.62
CA ARG A 112 6.68 -13.57 4.83
C ARG A 112 8.10 -13.89 5.29
N PRO A 113 9.14 -13.49 4.55
CA PRO A 113 10.49 -13.72 5.01
C PRO A 113 10.81 -12.65 6.06
N VAL A 114 11.02 -13.11 7.28
CA VAL A 114 11.85 -12.43 8.28
C VAL A 114 13.24 -12.21 7.66
N LYS A 115 13.55 -10.98 7.24
CA LYS A 115 14.87 -10.29 7.35
C LYS A 115 14.95 -9.09 6.40
N ALA A 116 15.13 -7.91 6.99
CA ALA A 116 15.22 -6.58 6.38
C ALA A 116 16.42 -6.35 5.42
N GLY A 117 17.36 -7.30 5.29
CA GLY A 117 18.67 -7.02 4.72
C GLY A 117 18.74 -6.76 3.21
N ALA A 118 17.77 -7.21 2.40
CA ALA A 118 17.85 -7.05 0.94
C ALA A 118 17.43 -5.66 0.45
N VAL A 119 16.54 -4.97 1.17
CA VAL A 119 16.06 -3.63 0.80
C VAL A 119 17.01 -2.55 1.31
N GLU A 120 17.64 -2.77 2.47
CA GLU A 120 18.65 -1.85 3.03
C GLU A 120 19.81 -1.58 2.05
N SER A 121 20.25 -2.58 1.27
CA SER A 121 21.33 -2.38 0.29
C SER A 121 20.91 -1.55 -0.93
N MET A 122 19.64 -1.63 -1.35
CA MET A 122 19.14 -0.83 -2.48
C MET A 122 18.92 0.63 -2.09
N VAL A 123 18.38 0.89 -0.89
CA VAL A 123 18.16 2.25 -0.38
C VAL A 123 19.49 2.97 -0.12
N ASN A 124 20.50 2.25 0.39
CA ASN A 124 21.85 2.81 0.58
C ASN A 124 22.53 3.16 -0.75
N ASN A 125 22.35 2.35 -1.80
CA ASN A 125 22.86 2.67 -3.13
C ASN A 125 22.18 3.89 -3.74
N TRP A 126 20.86 4.07 -3.52
CA TRP A 126 20.16 5.27 -3.97
C TRP A 126 20.61 6.53 -3.23
N LYS A 127 20.81 6.49 -1.91
CA LYS A 127 21.41 7.63 -1.18
C LYS A 127 22.76 8.04 -1.76
N MET A 128 23.62 7.08 -2.11
CA MET A 128 24.90 7.40 -2.76
C MET A 128 24.76 7.97 -4.16
N THR A 129 23.70 7.64 -4.89
CA THR A 129 23.48 8.15 -6.25
C THR A 129 23.11 9.65 -6.24
N TRP A 130 22.49 10.13 -5.16
CA TRP A 130 22.08 11.54 -5.01
C TRP A 130 23.07 12.40 -4.19
N SER A 131 24.13 11.81 -3.64
CA SER A 131 25.19 12.54 -2.93
C SER A 131 26.43 12.83 -3.78
N VAL A 132 26.39 12.53 -5.08
CA VAL A 132 27.47 12.86 -6.03
C VAL A 132 27.01 14.03 -6.90
N GLU A 133 26.94 15.22 -6.31
CA GLU A 133 27.04 16.51 -7.02
C GLU A 133 27.12 17.65 -5.99
N GLU A 134 28.26 17.75 -5.30
CA GLU A 134 28.79 19.07 -4.95
C GLU A 134 30.13 19.21 -5.70
N PRO A 135 30.20 20.06 -6.75
CA PRO A 135 31.48 20.43 -7.31
C PRO A 135 32.21 21.30 -6.28
N ASN A 136 33.35 20.79 -5.80
CA ASN A 136 34.38 21.62 -5.17
C ASN A 136 34.95 22.58 -6.23
N GLU A 137 35.01 23.86 -5.83
CA GLU A 137 35.69 25.02 -6.43
C GLU A 137 35.04 25.72 -7.63
#